data_AF-A0A8H3T093-F1
#
_entry.id   AF-A0A8H3T093-F1
#
_cell.length_a   1.000
_cell.length_b   1.000
_cell.length_c   1.000
_cell.angle_alpha   90.00
_cell.angle_beta   90.00
_cell.angle_gamma   90.00
#
_symmetry.space_group_name_H-M   'P 1'
#
loop_
_entity.id
_entity.type
_entity.pdbx_description
1 polymer ?
#
loop_
_entity_poly.entity_id
_entity_poly.type
_entity_poly.pdbx_seq_one_letter_code
_entity_poly.pdbx_strand_id
1 'polypeptide(L)'
;MSIPTDIANLLIGEDAKLSIHFDEIPLCNDGPHSGPRFYMLSTNRALKDHEKKEDDLRYLSRGIQGAIRLNQLLNAPAHINKERESTAQDEGKAVMRLGETTMVVDESFDAHPIHSHIWNSFMSIEFSFPKADFTSLQYLQTSWKGLESGDTLFTKEGTPTFEEVSIVSGVCLFNARLLEMSTTSPKTGGVDVHLLKNSIPTYNELDYIARASSAIADVAAMNIFRACEQGSGQRLNIKLDIPSWHYFHAVVTKLAAKQCSNTEALQWMDAVDQRHDQIGQVFMEAIKDGLAQRGIRDSTSYNLGITSRTNTAADLIRTAIEQEGEILLLDTILAALDSEEDGCWKRFYEMIPTKERPSNLDQLGYLFYVYEAIRPALVERPTPRPPVSDQTKKVNLSKKTLKKRKPRRLIISVDDSAERRIYSRAQRILSKIRQSSELPETYLVESYVCRRFLINGNKGRARLGRLDPLPDIPVRTGSPQETMLPLDVVRQLYGDNSALNLQRWLQEVGLPV
;
A
#
# COMPACT_ATOMS: atom_id res chain seq x y z
N MET A 1 -11.75 9.41 -19.48
CA MET A 1 -12.89 9.51 -18.53
C MET A 1 -12.61 10.68 -17.59
N SER A 2 -13.61 11.52 -17.29
CA SER A 2 -13.45 12.57 -16.27
C SER A 2 -13.14 11.91 -14.94
N ILE A 3 -12.05 12.34 -14.29
CA ILE A 3 -11.72 11.87 -12.95
C ILE A 3 -12.86 12.29 -12.03
N PRO A 4 -13.52 11.38 -11.31
CA PRO A 4 -14.55 11.77 -10.35
C PRO A 4 -13.91 12.77 -9.39
N THR A 5 -14.59 13.87 -9.07
CA THR A 5 -14.08 14.92 -8.17
C THR A 5 -14.67 14.82 -6.78
N ASP A 6 -15.31 13.71 -6.43
CA ASP A 6 -16.04 13.58 -5.18
C ASP A 6 -15.18 13.06 -4.02
N ILE A 7 -15.56 13.42 -2.81
CA ILE A 7 -15.15 12.74 -1.58
C ILE A 7 -16.38 12.17 -0.89
N ALA A 8 -16.23 11.01 -0.29
CA ALA A 8 -17.20 10.47 0.65
C ALA A 8 -16.76 10.85 2.06
N ASN A 9 -17.68 11.34 2.87
CA ASN A 9 -17.40 11.70 4.25
C ASN A 9 -18.43 11.06 5.19
N LEU A 10 -17.96 10.17 6.05
CA LEU A 10 -18.76 9.59 7.13
C LEU A 10 -18.88 10.58 8.28
N LEU A 11 -20.06 11.13 8.46
CA LEU A 11 -20.42 12.02 9.55
C LEU A 11 -20.99 11.23 10.74
N ILE A 12 -20.43 11.46 11.92
CA ILE A 12 -20.88 10.91 13.20
C ILE A 12 -21.63 12.03 13.93
N GLY A 13 -22.97 11.93 13.98
CA GLY A 13 -23.84 12.90 14.64
C GLY A 13 -24.02 12.66 16.14
N GLU A 14 -24.81 13.52 16.78
CA GLU A 14 -25.30 13.32 18.15
C GLU A 14 -26.03 11.96 18.25
N ASP A 15 -25.91 11.29 19.40
CA ASP A 15 -26.38 9.91 19.64
C ASP A 15 -25.74 8.82 18.77
N ALA A 16 -24.54 9.05 18.23
CA ALA A 16 -23.78 8.11 17.39
C ALA A 16 -24.48 7.70 16.08
N LYS A 17 -25.44 8.51 15.61
CA LYS A 17 -26.05 8.33 14.28
C LYS A 17 -25.02 8.59 13.19
N LEU A 18 -24.83 7.62 12.30
CA LEU A 18 -23.90 7.70 11.18
C LEU A 18 -24.63 8.14 9.92
N SER A 19 -23.98 8.96 9.10
CA SER A 19 -24.47 9.29 7.75
C SER A 19 -23.31 9.55 6.80
N ILE A 20 -23.43 9.16 5.53
CA ILE A 20 -22.45 9.49 4.49
C ILE A 20 -22.92 10.73 3.72
N HIS A 21 -21.99 11.65 3.49
CA HIS A 21 -22.16 12.81 2.62
C HIS A 21 -21.15 12.75 1.48
N PHE A 22 -21.57 13.16 0.29
CA PHE A 22 -20.70 13.31 -0.86
C PHE A 22 -20.57 14.79 -1.21
N ASP A 23 -19.33 15.25 -1.30
CA ASP A 23 -18.99 16.61 -1.66
C ASP A 23 -18.02 16.60 -2.83
N GLU A 24 -18.18 17.55 -3.76
CA GLU A 24 -17.12 17.83 -4.72
C GLU A 24 -15.91 18.42 -3.98
N ILE A 25 -14.73 18.02 -4.41
CA ILE A 25 -13.47 18.54 -3.89
C ILE A 25 -13.32 19.98 -4.36
N PRO A 26 -13.31 20.98 -3.46
CA PRO A 26 -13.24 22.37 -3.87
C PRO A 26 -11.85 22.69 -4.42
N LEU A 27 -11.81 23.34 -5.59
CA LEU A 27 -10.60 23.95 -6.13
C LEU A 27 -10.43 25.35 -5.53
N CYS A 28 -9.43 25.53 -4.68
CA CYS A 28 -9.12 26.82 -4.08
C CYS A 28 -8.14 27.58 -4.98
N ASN A 29 -8.64 28.60 -5.68
CA ASN A 29 -7.87 29.38 -6.64
C ASN A 29 -7.38 30.74 -6.12
N ASP A 30 -7.98 31.32 -5.07
CA ASP A 30 -7.64 32.63 -4.49
C ASP A 30 -8.16 32.78 -3.01
N GLY A 31 -7.41 33.47 -2.12
CA GLY A 31 -7.91 34.04 -0.84
C GLY A 31 -7.40 33.44 0.49
N PRO A 32 -7.58 34.14 1.64
CA PRO A 32 -7.18 33.64 2.96
C PRO A 32 -7.99 32.39 3.36
N HIS A 33 -7.27 31.30 3.67
CA HIS A 33 -7.87 30.03 4.06
C HIS A 33 -8.53 30.09 5.45
N SER A 34 -9.82 30.39 5.47
CA SER A 34 -10.71 30.12 6.61
C SER A 34 -11.78 29.14 6.16
N GLY A 35 -11.41 27.86 6.05
CA GLY A 35 -12.28 26.83 5.46
C GLY A 35 -11.83 25.40 5.72
N PRO A 36 -12.62 24.40 5.24
CA PRO A 36 -12.35 22.98 5.44
C PRO A 36 -11.00 22.57 4.84
N ARG A 37 -10.29 21.67 5.53
CA ARG A 37 -8.90 21.31 5.23
C ARG A 37 -8.77 20.12 4.25
N PHE A 38 -9.70 20.05 3.29
CA PHE A 38 -9.65 19.15 2.14
C PHE A 38 -9.97 19.96 0.88
N TYR A 39 -9.00 20.17 0.01
CA TYR A 39 -9.15 21.00 -1.19
C TYR A 39 -8.04 20.72 -2.20
N MET A 40 -8.25 21.17 -3.43
CA MET A 40 -7.22 21.17 -4.47
C MET A 40 -6.62 22.57 -4.64
N LEU A 41 -5.32 22.60 -4.89
CA LEU A 41 -4.58 23.79 -5.30
C LEU A 41 -3.97 23.57 -6.67
N SER A 42 -3.82 24.64 -7.46
CA SER A 42 -2.95 24.58 -8.64
C SER A 42 -1.48 24.47 -8.21
N THR A 43 -0.76 23.49 -8.72
CA THR A 43 0.67 23.27 -8.42
C THR A 43 1.52 24.50 -8.76
N ASN A 44 1.14 25.27 -9.78
CA ASN A 44 1.83 26.50 -10.19
C ASN A 44 1.52 27.71 -9.30
N ARG A 45 0.33 27.78 -8.69
CA ARG A 45 -0.10 28.90 -7.82
C ARG A 45 0.12 28.65 -6.34
N ALA A 46 0.16 27.40 -5.90
CA ALA A 46 0.42 27.01 -4.52
C ALA A 46 1.78 27.57 -4.01
N LEU A 47 2.70 27.90 -4.92
CA LEU A 47 3.97 28.57 -4.61
C LEU A 47 3.86 30.08 -4.35
N LYS A 48 2.77 30.74 -4.77
CA LYS A 48 2.56 32.20 -4.65
C LYS A 48 1.59 32.56 -3.53
N ASP A 49 0.50 31.81 -3.35
CA ASP A 49 -0.53 32.16 -2.34
C ASP A 49 -0.10 31.85 -0.90
N HIS A 50 0.85 30.93 -0.72
CA HIS A 50 1.43 30.59 0.58
C HIS A 50 2.64 31.45 0.98
N GLU A 51 2.98 32.50 0.24
CA GLU A 51 4.05 33.47 0.59
C GLU A 51 3.86 34.15 1.96
N LYS A 52 2.69 33.98 2.60
CA LYS A 52 2.41 34.48 3.96
C LYS A 52 2.73 33.48 5.09
N LYS A 53 3.06 32.21 4.81
CA LYS A 53 3.47 31.20 5.81
C LYS A 53 4.59 30.30 5.25
N GLU A 54 5.82 30.48 5.73
CA GLU A 54 7.04 29.79 5.26
C GLU A 54 6.96 28.25 5.25
N ASP A 55 6.14 27.67 6.11
CA ASP A 55 6.03 26.22 6.29
C ASP A 55 5.34 25.52 5.10
N ASP A 56 4.21 26.05 4.60
CA ASP A 56 3.44 25.42 3.52
C ASP A 56 4.21 25.40 2.18
N LEU A 57 4.96 26.46 1.88
CA LEU A 57 5.84 26.52 0.70
C LEU A 57 6.95 25.46 0.75
N ARG A 58 7.57 25.29 1.92
CA ARG A 58 8.59 24.25 2.14
C ARG A 58 7.99 22.85 1.95
N TYR A 59 6.71 22.68 2.26
CA TYR A 59 6.01 21.40 2.23
C TYR A 59 5.59 20.98 0.84
N LEU A 60 4.93 21.88 0.11
CA LEU A 60 4.62 21.71 -1.31
C LEU A 60 5.89 21.49 -2.11
N SER A 61 6.97 22.23 -1.81
CA SER A 61 8.28 22.01 -2.41
C SER A 61 8.78 20.58 -2.19
N ARG A 62 8.67 20.03 -0.97
CA ARG A 62 9.05 18.62 -0.70
C ARG A 62 8.19 17.63 -1.46
N GLY A 63 6.88 17.84 -1.53
CA GLY A 63 5.96 17.00 -2.31
C GLY A 63 6.29 17.02 -3.80
N ILE A 64 6.53 18.20 -4.38
CA ILE A 64 6.97 18.37 -5.78
C ILE A 64 8.28 17.63 -6.03
N GLN A 65 9.29 17.81 -5.16
CA GLN A 65 10.56 17.09 -5.28
C GLN A 65 10.36 15.57 -5.18
N GLY A 66 9.41 15.14 -4.36
CA GLY A 66 8.87 13.78 -4.29
C GLY A 66 8.30 13.27 -5.61
N ALA A 67 7.49 14.07 -6.29
CA ALA A 67 6.91 13.64 -7.56
C ALA A 67 7.96 13.65 -8.69
N ILE A 68 8.82 14.67 -8.73
CA ILE A 68 9.90 14.81 -9.73
C ILE A 68 10.87 13.63 -9.69
N ARG A 69 11.28 13.20 -8.50
CA ARG A 69 12.25 12.09 -8.42
C ARG A 69 11.58 10.72 -8.65
N LEU A 70 10.30 10.52 -8.31
CA LEU A 70 9.56 9.34 -8.77
C LEU A 70 9.46 9.34 -10.30
N ASN A 71 9.21 10.51 -10.89
CA ASN A 71 9.19 10.71 -12.34
C ASN A 71 10.54 10.35 -12.97
N GLN A 72 11.65 10.85 -12.44
CA GLN A 72 13.00 10.51 -12.89
C GLN A 72 13.26 9.00 -12.81
N LEU A 73 12.87 8.38 -11.69
CA LEU A 73 13.05 6.95 -11.48
C LEU A 73 12.32 6.12 -12.56
N LEU A 74 11.05 6.43 -12.83
CA LEU A 74 10.18 5.66 -13.73
C LEU A 74 10.33 6.01 -15.21
N ASN A 75 10.66 7.27 -15.56
CA ASN A 75 10.79 7.69 -16.95
C ASN A 75 12.17 7.43 -17.57
N ALA A 76 13.21 7.20 -16.76
CA ALA A 76 14.60 7.08 -17.22
C ALA A 76 15.17 8.39 -17.86
N PRO A 77 16.50 8.49 -18.08
CA PRO A 77 17.16 9.77 -18.41
C PRO A 77 16.79 10.38 -19.78
N ALA A 78 16.16 9.63 -20.69
CA ALA A 78 15.86 10.13 -22.04
C ALA A 78 14.83 11.27 -22.05
N HIS A 79 13.99 11.39 -21.02
CA HIS A 79 12.94 12.42 -20.92
C HIS A 79 13.37 13.69 -20.18
N ILE A 80 14.64 13.84 -19.78
CA ILE A 80 15.17 15.08 -19.17
C ILE A 80 15.65 16.07 -20.25
N ASN A 81 15.12 16.00 -21.47
CA ASN A 81 15.31 17.04 -22.47
C ASN A 81 14.09 17.95 -22.49
N LYS A 82 14.17 19.04 -21.71
CA LYS A 82 13.37 20.28 -21.75
C LYS A 82 11.84 20.10 -21.82
N GLU A 83 11.16 20.66 -20.81
CA GLU A 83 9.70 20.82 -20.63
C GLU A 83 8.89 21.43 -21.80
N ARG A 84 9.37 21.50 -23.06
CA ARG A 84 8.59 22.12 -24.15
C ARG A 84 8.70 21.54 -25.55
N GLU A 85 9.45 20.48 -25.81
CA GLU A 85 9.49 19.90 -27.16
C GLU A 85 9.33 18.38 -27.08
N SER A 86 8.09 17.91 -27.22
CA SER A 86 7.81 16.54 -27.60
C SER A 86 8.44 16.31 -28.97
N THR A 87 9.61 15.66 -29.00
CA THR A 87 10.11 15.14 -30.27
C THR A 87 9.18 14.01 -30.72
N ALA A 88 8.94 13.89 -32.03
CA ALA A 88 8.07 12.86 -32.61
C ALA A 88 8.46 11.39 -32.26
N GLN A 89 9.59 11.18 -31.57
CA GLN A 89 10.02 9.88 -31.04
C GLN A 89 9.33 9.46 -29.72
N ASP A 90 8.62 10.37 -29.05
CA ASP A 90 8.01 10.12 -27.73
C ASP A 90 6.49 9.81 -27.78
N GLU A 91 5.84 9.92 -28.94
CA GLU A 91 4.37 9.81 -29.06
C GLU A 91 3.80 8.40 -28.76
N GLY A 92 4.64 7.38 -28.61
CA GLY A 92 4.22 5.99 -28.41
C GLY A 92 4.66 5.32 -27.10
N LYS A 93 5.33 6.05 -26.19
CA LYS A 93 5.91 5.46 -24.97
C LYS A 93 5.04 5.72 -23.75
N ALA A 94 5.03 4.75 -22.84
CA ALA A 94 4.46 4.97 -21.51
C ALA A 94 5.24 6.09 -20.81
N VAL A 95 4.55 7.02 -20.15
CA VAL A 95 5.17 8.17 -19.48
C VAL A 95 4.41 8.57 -18.23
N MET A 96 5.15 8.93 -17.20
CA MET A 96 4.63 9.59 -16.01
C MET A 96 4.83 11.10 -16.16
N ARG A 97 3.87 11.93 -15.75
CA ARG A 97 3.96 13.40 -15.74
C ARG A 97 3.45 13.95 -14.43
N LEU A 98 4.02 15.05 -13.98
CA LEU A 98 3.44 15.82 -12.89
C LEU A 98 2.20 16.54 -13.43
N GLY A 99 1.07 16.39 -12.74
CA GLY A 99 -0.16 17.10 -13.09
C GLY A 99 -0.19 18.53 -12.53
N GLU A 100 -1.23 19.25 -12.90
CA GLU A 100 -1.35 20.69 -12.62
C GLU A 100 -1.93 21.00 -11.24
N THR A 101 -2.32 19.99 -10.47
CA THR A 101 -2.99 20.15 -9.18
C THR A 101 -2.28 19.40 -8.05
N THR A 102 -2.49 19.88 -6.83
CA THR A 102 -2.10 19.19 -5.60
C THR A 102 -3.33 19.10 -4.71
N MET A 103 -3.62 17.90 -4.21
CA MET A 103 -4.68 17.68 -3.25
C MET A 103 -4.10 17.84 -1.84
N VAL A 104 -4.70 18.72 -1.04
CA VAL A 104 -4.33 18.94 0.36
C VAL A 104 -5.42 18.33 1.22
N VAL A 105 -5.04 17.34 2.02
CA VAL A 105 -5.85 16.71 3.05
C VAL A 105 -5.31 17.19 4.41
N ASP A 106 -6.09 17.21 5.48
CA ASP A 106 -5.54 17.42 6.83
C ASP A 106 -5.77 16.18 7.68
N GLU A 107 -4.88 15.22 7.52
CA GLU A 107 -4.72 14.09 8.42
C GLU A 107 -3.58 14.42 9.38
N SER A 108 -3.85 15.10 10.50
CA SER A 108 -2.77 15.54 11.39
C SER A 108 -2.07 14.38 12.13
N PHE A 109 -1.33 13.46 11.50
CA PHE A 109 -0.58 12.40 12.20
C PHE A 109 0.45 13.01 13.20
N ASP A 110 0.50 12.53 14.46
CA ASP A 110 1.26 13.13 15.60
C ASP A 110 2.66 13.71 15.30
N ALA A 111 2.85 15.02 15.54
CA ALA A 111 3.40 15.58 16.81
C ALA A 111 3.49 17.13 16.72
N HIS A 112 3.01 17.82 17.77
CA HIS A 112 3.03 19.27 17.97
C HIS A 112 2.13 20.12 17.04
N PRO A 113 1.49 21.18 17.57
CA PRO A 113 0.78 22.13 16.72
C PRO A 113 1.83 22.78 15.81
N ILE A 114 1.56 22.87 14.50
CA ILE A 114 2.33 23.58 13.44
C ILE A 114 3.08 22.68 12.42
N HIS A 115 3.31 21.38 12.65
CA HIS A 115 4.10 20.53 11.70
C HIS A 115 3.31 19.56 10.78
N SER A 116 1.98 19.63 10.71
CA SER A 116 1.14 18.60 10.07
C SER A 116 0.86 18.75 8.56
N HIS A 117 1.21 19.89 7.92
CA HIS A 117 0.79 20.16 6.53
C HIS A 117 1.62 19.42 5.45
N ILE A 118 2.87 19.02 5.73
CA ILE A 118 3.72 18.28 4.75
C ILE A 118 3.13 16.94 4.36
N TRP A 119 2.47 16.31 5.33
CA TRP A 119 2.29 14.88 5.29
C TRP A 119 0.99 14.45 4.62
N ASN A 120 0.23 15.42 4.12
CA ASN A 120 -1.10 15.23 3.57
C ASN A 120 -1.29 15.99 2.25
N SER A 121 -0.19 16.40 1.60
CA SER A 121 -0.21 16.94 0.25
C SER A 121 0.09 15.81 -0.74
N PHE A 122 -0.85 15.55 -1.62
CA PHE A 122 -0.79 14.52 -2.64
C PHE A 122 -0.72 15.17 -4.01
N MET A 123 0.41 14.99 -4.68
CA MET A 123 0.64 15.59 -5.99
C MET A 123 -0.19 14.84 -7.01
N SER A 124 -0.83 15.56 -7.94
CA SER A 124 -1.43 14.90 -9.11
C SER A 124 -0.32 14.37 -10.01
N ILE A 125 -0.46 13.11 -10.42
CA ILE A 125 0.51 12.38 -11.23
C ILE A 125 -0.27 11.69 -12.34
N GLU A 126 0.00 12.10 -13.58
CA GLU A 126 -0.60 11.50 -14.77
C GLU A 126 0.31 10.37 -15.27
N PHE A 127 -0.27 9.20 -15.49
CA PHE A 127 0.36 8.09 -16.17
C PHE A 127 -0.34 7.91 -17.51
N SER A 128 0.41 8.03 -18.61
CA SER A 128 -0.10 7.85 -19.96
C SER A 128 0.52 6.60 -20.58
N PHE A 129 -0.32 5.76 -21.17
CA PHE A 129 0.03 4.51 -21.85
C PHE A 129 -0.53 4.55 -23.27
N PRO A 130 0.12 5.25 -24.23
CA PRO A 130 -0.43 5.51 -25.55
C PRO A 130 -0.79 4.26 -26.34
N LYS A 131 0.00 3.19 -26.22
CA LYS A 131 -0.27 1.90 -26.90
C LYS A 131 -1.58 1.23 -26.46
N ALA A 132 -2.07 1.56 -25.27
CA ALA A 132 -3.32 1.05 -24.72
C ALA A 132 -4.45 2.08 -24.77
N ASP A 133 -4.20 3.29 -25.30
CA ASP A 133 -5.11 4.44 -25.25
C ASP A 133 -5.65 4.69 -23.83
N PHE A 134 -4.76 4.62 -22.85
CA PHE A 134 -5.13 4.69 -21.44
C PHE A 134 -4.32 5.77 -20.73
N THR A 135 -5.03 6.63 -19.99
CA THR A 135 -4.43 7.63 -19.11
C THR A 135 -5.08 7.53 -17.74
N SER A 136 -4.24 7.52 -16.70
CA SER A 136 -4.62 7.45 -15.30
C SER A 136 -4.11 8.68 -14.57
N LEU A 137 -4.92 9.24 -13.68
CA LEU A 137 -4.48 10.30 -12.76
C LEU A 137 -4.51 9.75 -11.33
N GLN A 138 -3.36 9.82 -10.67
CA GLN A 138 -3.19 9.44 -9.27
C GLN A 138 -2.85 10.67 -8.43
N TYR A 139 -3.37 10.73 -7.21
CA TYR A 139 -2.92 11.69 -6.21
C TYR A 139 -2.00 10.96 -5.23
N LEU A 140 -0.70 11.16 -5.41
CA LEU A 140 0.33 10.43 -4.68
C LEU A 140 1.19 11.37 -3.85
N GLN A 141 1.48 10.93 -2.64
CA GLN A 141 2.53 11.50 -1.82
C GLN A 141 3.70 10.54 -1.80
N THR A 142 4.88 11.00 -2.17
CA THR A 142 6.06 10.13 -2.25
C THR A 142 7.12 10.51 -1.22
N SER A 143 7.82 9.51 -0.72
CA SER A 143 8.97 9.67 0.17
C SER A 143 10.02 8.63 -0.17
N TRP A 144 11.30 8.98 -0.05
CA TRP A 144 12.38 8.01 -0.14
C TRP A 144 13.51 8.44 0.77
N LYS A 145 14.30 7.47 1.21
CA LYS A 145 15.54 7.71 1.95
C LYS A 145 16.67 6.93 1.33
N GLY A 146 17.77 7.61 1.05
CA GLY A 146 19.02 7.01 0.60
C GLY A 146 19.20 6.89 -0.92
N LEU A 147 18.18 7.12 -1.75
CA LEU A 147 18.36 7.23 -3.20
C LEU A 147 18.95 8.59 -3.57
N GLU A 148 19.90 8.58 -4.51
CA GLU A 148 20.58 9.79 -5.00
C GLU A 148 19.75 10.49 -6.08
N SER A 149 19.99 11.78 -6.27
CA SER A 149 19.39 12.55 -7.36
C SER A 149 19.93 12.04 -8.69
N GLY A 150 19.12 11.30 -9.45
CA GLY A 150 19.52 10.70 -10.73
C GLY A 150 19.49 9.16 -10.74
N ASP A 151 19.12 8.50 -9.64
CA ASP A 151 18.82 7.07 -9.66
C ASP A 151 17.60 6.80 -10.56
N THR A 152 17.80 6.00 -11.61
CA THR A 152 16.79 5.58 -12.59
C THR A 152 16.69 4.06 -12.61
N LEU A 153 15.56 3.49 -13.06
CA LEU A 153 15.41 2.03 -13.17
C LEU A 153 16.48 1.40 -14.09
N PHE A 154 16.81 2.09 -15.17
CA PHE A 154 17.82 1.69 -16.15
C PHE A 154 18.82 2.81 -16.38
N THR A 155 20.08 2.46 -16.58
CA THR A 155 21.14 3.41 -16.95
C THR A 155 20.93 3.94 -18.37
N LYS A 156 21.71 4.95 -18.77
CA LYS A 156 21.65 5.50 -20.14
C LYS A 156 22.00 4.45 -21.21
N GLU A 157 22.78 3.46 -20.84
CA GLU A 157 23.20 2.33 -21.67
C GLU A 157 22.16 1.19 -21.69
N GLY A 158 21.02 1.36 -21.03
CA GLY A 158 19.93 0.37 -20.98
C GLY A 158 20.15 -0.76 -19.97
N THR A 159 21.18 -0.69 -19.13
CA THR A 159 21.43 -1.72 -18.11
C THR A 159 20.56 -1.49 -16.86
N PRO A 160 19.99 -2.53 -16.23
CA PRO A 160 19.23 -2.36 -14.99
C PRO A 160 20.11 -1.77 -13.88
N THR A 161 19.65 -0.69 -13.24
CA THR A 161 20.33 -0.08 -12.08
C THR A 161 20.12 -0.89 -10.80
N PHE A 162 18.98 -1.59 -10.73
CA PHE A 162 18.60 -2.48 -9.65
C PHE A 162 18.45 -3.89 -10.22
N GLU A 163 19.02 -4.88 -9.55
CA GLU A 163 18.91 -6.29 -9.96
C GLU A 163 17.49 -6.81 -9.74
N GLU A 164 16.81 -6.27 -8.71
CA GLU A 164 15.43 -6.61 -8.37
C GLU A 164 14.63 -5.35 -8.06
N VAL A 165 13.40 -5.34 -8.58
CA VAL A 165 12.37 -4.36 -8.23
C VAL A 165 11.17 -5.12 -7.68
N SER A 166 10.70 -4.71 -6.51
CA SER A 166 9.49 -5.24 -5.89
C SER A 166 8.50 -4.12 -5.57
N ILE A 167 7.21 -4.38 -5.74
CA ILE A 167 6.14 -3.55 -5.19
C ILE A 167 5.55 -4.28 -3.99
N VAL A 168 5.36 -3.55 -2.89
CA VAL A 168 4.68 -4.04 -1.68
C VAL A 168 3.48 -3.16 -1.35
N SER A 169 2.38 -3.77 -0.94
CA SER A 169 1.16 -3.08 -0.52
C SER A 169 0.36 -3.99 0.42
N GLY A 170 -0.37 -3.45 1.39
CA GLY A 170 -1.24 -4.25 2.26
C GLY A 170 -2.65 -3.68 2.37
N VAL A 171 -3.64 -4.54 2.62
CA VAL A 171 -5.00 -4.09 2.96
C VAL A 171 -5.41 -4.74 4.28
N CYS A 172 -5.89 -3.93 5.22
CA CYS A 172 -6.45 -4.47 6.46
C CYS A 172 -7.77 -5.20 6.17
N LEU A 173 -7.93 -6.39 6.75
CA LEU A 173 -9.19 -7.12 6.67
C LEU A 173 -10.12 -6.69 7.79
N PHE A 174 -11.42 -6.77 7.49
CA PHE A 174 -12.46 -6.34 8.42
C PHE A 174 -12.25 -4.88 8.87
N ASN A 175 -13.05 -4.47 9.83
CA ASN A 175 -12.79 -3.27 10.60
C ASN A 175 -12.62 -3.61 12.07
N ALA A 176 -11.99 -2.71 12.82
CA ALA A 176 -11.69 -2.93 14.24
C ALA A 176 -12.95 -3.26 15.05
N ARG A 177 -14.08 -2.61 14.73
CA ARG A 177 -15.37 -2.82 15.40
C ARG A 177 -15.93 -4.21 15.14
N LEU A 178 -15.84 -4.72 13.92
CA LEU A 178 -16.33 -6.05 13.53
C LEU A 178 -15.49 -7.14 14.22
N LEU A 179 -14.17 -6.97 14.27
CA LEU A 179 -13.27 -7.86 15.01
C LEU A 179 -13.60 -7.86 16.52
N GLU A 180 -13.79 -6.69 17.11
CA GLU A 180 -14.18 -6.55 18.52
C GLU A 180 -15.55 -7.21 18.79
N MET A 181 -16.59 -6.85 18.02
CA MET A 181 -17.93 -7.42 18.15
C MET A 181 -17.94 -8.94 17.98
N SER A 182 -17.10 -9.48 17.08
CA SER A 182 -16.97 -10.93 16.89
C SER A 182 -16.25 -11.64 18.03
N THR A 183 -15.50 -10.93 18.89
CA THR A 183 -14.76 -11.54 20.02
C THR A 183 -15.37 -11.20 21.38
N THR A 184 -16.35 -10.30 21.43
CA THR A 184 -17.06 -9.88 22.66
C THR A 184 -18.58 -9.92 22.48
N SER A 185 -19.11 -10.84 21.66
CA SER A 185 -20.51 -10.82 21.27
C SER A 185 -21.42 -11.04 22.51
N PRO A 186 -22.27 -10.06 22.86
CA PRO A 186 -23.22 -10.23 23.94
C PRO A 186 -24.29 -11.30 23.64
N LYS A 187 -24.48 -11.64 22.36
CA LYS A 187 -25.49 -12.61 21.90
C LYS A 187 -25.06 -14.06 22.15
N THR A 188 -23.79 -14.37 21.90
CA THR A 188 -23.24 -15.72 22.11
C THR A 188 -22.61 -15.88 23.48
N GLY A 189 -22.39 -14.77 24.22
CA GLY A 189 -21.66 -14.79 25.49
C GLY A 189 -20.15 -15.02 25.31
N GLY A 190 -19.64 -14.92 24.07
CA GLY A 190 -18.28 -15.27 23.69
C GLY A 190 -17.95 -14.83 22.26
N VAL A 191 -17.29 -15.71 21.51
CA VAL A 191 -16.88 -15.47 20.11
C VAL A 191 -18.08 -15.71 19.16
N ASP A 192 -18.24 -14.86 18.15
CA ASP A 192 -19.28 -14.94 17.13
C ASP A 192 -18.64 -15.11 15.74
N VAL A 193 -18.41 -16.38 15.39
CA VAL A 193 -17.80 -16.78 14.11
C VAL A 193 -18.70 -16.44 12.92
N HIS A 194 -20.02 -16.54 13.10
CA HIS A 194 -20.99 -16.30 12.03
C HIS A 194 -21.00 -14.83 11.60
N LEU A 195 -20.81 -13.92 12.55
CA LEU A 195 -20.69 -12.50 12.26
C LEU A 195 -19.51 -12.21 11.31
N LEU A 196 -18.34 -12.84 11.52
CA LEU A 196 -17.20 -12.69 10.61
C LEU A 196 -17.42 -13.36 9.25
N LYS A 197 -17.92 -14.60 9.24
CA LYS A 197 -18.08 -15.37 7.99
C LYS A 197 -19.08 -14.72 7.02
N ASN A 198 -20.13 -14.12 7.57
CA ASN A 198 -21.24 -13.59 6.77
C ASN A 198 -21.16 -12.08 6.55
N SER A 199 -20.11 -11.40 7.04
CA SER A 199 -19.97 -9.96 6.83
C SER A 199 -19.65 -9.64 5.37
N ILE A 200 -20.40 -8.70 4.78
CA ILE A 200 -20.01 -8.11 3.51
C ILE A 200 -18.70 -7.33 3.67
N PRO A 201 -17.95 -7.08 2.58
CA PRO A 201 -16.77 -6.23 2.64
C PRO A 201 -17.00 -4.84 3.15
N THR A 202 -16.06 -4.37 3.98
CA THR A 202 -16.19 -3.09 4.65
C THR A 202 -15.82 -1.95 3.70
N TYR A 203 -16.18 -0.71 4.06
CA TYR A 203 -15.81 0.46 3.27
C TYR A 203 -14.29 0.60 3.17
N ASN A 204 -13.56 0.26 4.23
CA ASN A 204 -12.09 0.23 4.24
C ASN A 204 -11.51 -0.73 3.21
N GLU A 205 -12.01 -1.97 3.14
CA GLU A 205 -11.52 -2.97 2.19
C GLU A 205 -11.75 -2.53 0.75
N LEU A 206 -12.98 -2.09 0.42
CA LEU A 206 -13.33 -1.78 -0.96
C LEU A 206 -12.76 -0.44 -1.46
N ASP A 207 -12.76 0.62 -0.64
CA ASP A 207 -12.11 1.89 -0.99
C ASP A 207 -10.61 1.68 -1.25
N TYR A 208 -9.96 0.92 -0.37
CA TYR A 208 -8.53 0.67 -0.50
C TYR A 208 -8.21 -0.12 -1.75
N ILE A 209 -8.90 -1.25 -2.01
CA ILE A 209 -8.64 -2.07 -3.20
C ILE A 209 -8.88 -1.25 -4.47
N ALA A 210 -9.99 -0.53 -4.59
CA ALA A 210 -10.31 0.26 -5.78
C ALA A 210 -9.22 1.30 -6.10
N ARG A 211 -8.71 1.97 -5.05
CA ARG A 211 -7.71 3.02 -5.19
C ARG A 211 -6.28 2.48 -5.38
N ALA A 212 -5.84 1.59 -4.50
CA ALA A 212 -4.47 1.10 -4.47
C ALA A 212 -4.15 0.21 -5.68
N SER A 213 -5.10 -0.60 -6.15
CA SER A 213 -4.88 -1.48 -7.31
C SER A 213 -4.52 -0.70 -8.57
N SER A 214 -5.21 0.41 -8.83
CA SER A 214 -4.91 1.28 -9.99
C SER A 214 -3.53 1.94 -9.87
N ALA A 215 -3.16 2.45 -8.70
CA ALA A 215 -1.85 3.05 -8.47
C ALA A 215 -0.71 2.03 -8.56
N ILE A 216 -0.91 0.80 -8.05
CA ILE A 216 0.04 -0.32 -8.22
C ILE A 216 0.19 -0.64 -9.70
N ALA A 217 -0.90 -0.75 -10.45
CA ALA A 217 -0.88 -1.04 -11.88
C ALA A 217 -0.16 0.06 -12.69
N ASP A 218 -0.33 1.34 -12.33
CA ASP A 218 0.40 2.46 -12.94
C ASP A 218 1.91 2.31 -12.78
N VAL A 219 2.38 2.14 -11.54
CA VAL A 219 3.80 2.01 -11.23
C VAL A 219 4.40 0.73 -11.83
N ALA A 220 3.65 -0.38 -11.76
CA ALA A 220 4.06 -1.66 -12.30
C ALA A 220 4.18 -1.63 -13.83
N ALA A 221 3.17 -1.10 -14.54
CA ALA A 221 3.19 -1.00 -15.98
C ALA A 221 4.36 -0.12 -16.47
N MET A 222 4.63 1.00 -15.79
CA MET A 222 5.80 1.83 -16.09
C MET A 222 7.10 1.02 -15.97
N ASN A 223 7.28 0.25 -14.90
CA ASN A 223 8.47 -0.57 -14.72
C ASN A 223 8.61 -1.64 -15.82
N ILE A 224 7.53 -2.36 -16.12
CA ILE A 224 7.49 -3.42 -17.13
C ILE A 224 7.78 -2.86 -18.52
N PHE A 225 7.14 -1.75 -18.91
CA PHE A 225 7.39 -1.13 -20.22
C PHE A 225 8.85 -0.71 -20.36
N ARG A 226 9.47 -0.16 -19.30
CA ARG A 226 10.89 0.20 -19.33
C ARG A 226 11.79 -1.03 -19.48
N ALA A 227 11.48 -2.13 -18.79
CA ALA A 227 12.22 -3.38 -18.96
C ALA A 227 12.13 -3.88 -20.41
N CYS A 228 10.94 -3.89 -20.99
CA CYS A 228 10.71 -4.30 -22.38
C CYS A 228 11.43 -3.39 -23.39
N GLU A 229 11.37 -2.06 -23.21
CA GLU A 229 12.06 -1.09 -24.08
C GLU A 229 13.58 -1.27 -24.09
N GLN A 230 14.17 -1.73 -22.98
CA GLN A 230 15.59 -2.00 -22.87
C GLN A 230 15.97 -3.45 -23.18
N GLY A 231 15.02 -4.30 -23.60
CA GLY A 231 15.25 -5.73 -23.82
C GLY A 231 15.68 -6.49 -22.56
N SER A 232 15.34 -5.98 -21.38
CA SER A 232 15.66 -6.59 -20.09
C SER A 232 14.68 -7.70 -19.78
N GLY A 233 15.18 -8.87 -19.37
CA GLY A 233 14.38 -9.97 -18.83
C GLY A 233 14.00 -9.80 -17.35
N GLN A 234 14.20 -8.61 -16.76
CA GLN A 234 13.85 -8.36 -15.37
C GLN A 234 12.34 -8.47 -15.15
N ARG A 235 11.95 -9.37 -14.25
CA ARG A 235 10.56 -9.58 -13.85
C ARG A 235 10.26 -8.79 -12.58
N LEU A 236 9.15 -8.05 -12.58
CA LEU A 236 8.69 -7.30 -11.41
C LEU A 236 8.03 -8.24 -10.39
N ASN A 237 8.33 -8.09 -9.09
CA ASN A 237 7.62 -8.84 -8.04
C ASN A 237 6.62 -7.93 -7.33
N ILE A 238 5.32 -8.23 -7.39
CA ILE A 238 4.27 -7.53 -6.67
C ILE A 238 3.80 -8.44 -5.53
N LYS A 239 3.89 -7.95 -4.31
CA LYS A 239 3.54 -8.70 -3.11
C LYS A 239 2.49 -7.96 -2.31
N LEU A 240 1.38 -8.64 -2.06
CA LEU A 240 0.27 -8.15 -1.26
C LEU A 240 0.39 -8.71 0.15
N ASP A 241 0.57 -7.83 1.14
CA ASP A 241 0.60 -8.19 2.54
C ASP A 241 -0.83 -8.13 3.11
N ILE A 242 -1.49 -9.28 3.10
CA ILE A 242 -2.86 -9.42 3.60
C ILE A 242 -2.78 -10.01 5.01
N PRO A 243 -3.31 -9.34 6.03
CA PRO A 243 -3.31 -9.85 7.40
C PRO A 243 -4.01 -11.21 7.51
N SER A 244 -3.65 -11.98 8.54
CA SER A 244 -4.20 -13.33 8.83
C SER A 244 -4.01 -13.62 10.32
N TRP A 245 -2.98 -14.39 10.68
CA TRP A 245 -2.60 -14.71 12.05
C TRP A 245 -2.33 -13.48 12.92
N HIS A 246 -2.04 -12.34 12.29
CA HIS A 246 -1.98 -11.01 12.89
C HIS A 246 -3.20 -10.71 13.81
N TYR A 247 -4.38 -11.25 13.49
CA TYR A 247 -5.60 -11.08 14.29
C TYR A 247 -5.82 -12.17 15.34
N PHE A 248 -5.06 -13.28 15.32
CA PHE A 248 -5.28 -14.41 16.23
C PHE A 248 -5.08 -14.05 17.70
N HIS A 249 -4.28 -13.01 18.00
CA HIS A 249 -4.12 -12.50 19.35
C HIS A 249 -5.47 -12.17 20.03
N ALA A 250 -6.46 -11.72 19.26
CA ALA A 250 -7.78 -11.35 19.77
C ALA A 250 -8.50 -12.56 20.37
N VAL A 251 -8.50 -13.68 19.64
CA VAL A 251 -9.17 -14.90 20.09
C VAL A 251 -8.33 -15.70 21.10
N VAL A 252 -7.00 -15.67 20.99
CA VAL A 252 -6.09 -16.26 22.01
C VAL A 252 -6.30 -15.60 23.38
N THR A 253 -6.52 -14.29 23.41
CA THR A 253 -6.82 -13.56 24.66
C THR A 253 -8.14 -14.04 25.27
N LYS A 254 -9.16 -14.29 24.44
CA LYS A 254 -10.46 -14.81 24.89
C LYS A 254 -10.37 -16.25 25.39
N LEU A 255 -9.59 -17.08 24.70
CA LEU A 255 -9.34 -18.45 25.10
C LEU A 255 -8.63 -18.52 26.46
N ALA A 256 -7.58 -17.71 26.66
CA ALA A 256 -6.84 -17.64 27.92
C ALA A 256 -7.73 -17.18 29.09
N ALA A 257 -8.70 -16.29 28.82
CA ALA A 257 -9.70 -15.84 29.79
C ALA A 257 -10.86 -16.83 30.00
N LYS A 258 -10.84 -18.00 29.33
CA LYS A 258 -11.92 -19.00 29.32
C LYS A 258 -13.27 -18.43 28.84
N GLN A 259 -13.20 -17.47 27.91
CA GLN A 259 -14.36 -16.79 27.31
C GLN A 259 -14.75 -17.36 25.94
N CYS A 260 -14.02 -18.36 25.45
CA CYS A 260 -14.40 -19.20 24.31
C CYS A 260 -13.76 -20.59 24.45
N SER A 261 -14.31 -21.56 23.71
CA SER A 261 -13.75 -22.90 23.54
C SER A 261 -12.67 -22.95 22.47
N ASN A 262 -11.83 -23.99 22.48
CA ASN A 262 -10.82 -24.22 21.45
C ASN A 262 -11.45 -24.30 20.05
N THR A 263 -12.61 -24.97 19.93
CA THR A 263 -13.36 -25.10 18.67
C THR A 263 -13.81 -23.74 18.14
N GLU A 264 -14.37 -22.88 18.99
CA GLU A 264 -14.78 -21.53 18.60
C GLU A 264 -13.57 -20.69 18.19
N ALA A 265 -12.45 -20.81 18.90
CA ALA A 265 -11.22 -20.11 18.58
C ALA A 265 -10.68 -20.52 17.19
N LEU A 266 -10.58 -21.83 16.93
CA LEU A 266 -10.12 -22.35 15.64
C LEU A 266 -11.06 -21.96 14.49
N GLN A 267 -12.38 -22.06 14.68
CA GLN A 267 -13.35 -21.64 13.67
C GLN A 267 -13.30 -20.14 13.37
N TRP A 268 -12.97 -19.31 14.37
CA TRP A 268 -12.74 -17.88 14.20
C TRP A 268 -11.47 -17.61 13.40
N MET A 269 -10.37 -18.32 13.70
CA MET A 269 -9.12 -18.26 12.93
C MET A 269 -9.36 -18.68 11.48
N ASP A 270 -10.14 -19.74 11.25
CA ASP A 270 -10.52 -20.18 9.89
C ASP A 270 -11.33 -19.12 9.15
N ALA A 271 -12.20 -18.37 9.82
CA ALA A 271 -12.95 -17.28 9.21
C ALA A 271 -12.03 -16.12 8.77
N VAL A 272 -11.02 -15.79 9.58
CA VAL A 272 -9.99 -14.80 9.23
C VAL A 272 -9.15 -15.28 8.05
N ASP A 273 -8.70 -16.52 8.07
CA ASP A 273 -7.89 -17.11 7.00
C ASP A 273 -8.68 -17.26 5.70
N GLN A 274 -9.97 -17.54 5.77
CA GLN A 274 -10.86 -17.52 4.61
C GLN A 274 -10.98 -16.10 4.04
N ARG A 275 -11.18 -15.09 4.90
CA ARG A 275 -11.27 -13.69 4.47
C ARG A 275 -9.96 -13.21 3.82
N HIS A 276 -8.82 -13.63 4.35
CA HIS A 276 -7.49 -13.37 3.78
C HIS A 276 -7.41 -13.85 2.33
N ASP A 277 -7.78 -15.10 2.07
CA ASP A 277 -7.74 -15.66 0.71
C ASP A 277 -8.71 -14.92 -0.22
N GLN A 278 -9.93 -14.65 0.25
CA GLN A 278 -10.98 -14.02 -0.54
C GLN A 278 -10.59 -12.58 -0.93
N ILE A 279 -10.21 -11.75 0.04
CA ILE A 279 -9.83 -10.35 -0.21
C ILE A 279 -8.50 -10.26 -0.95
N GLY A 280 -7.54 -11.13 -0.63
CA GLY A 280 -6.29 -11.23 -1.36
C GLY A 280 -6.54 -11.53 -2.84
N GLN A 281 -7.39 -12.51 -3.15
CA GLN A 281 -7.75 -12.86 -4.52
C GLN A 281 -8.45 -11.70 -5.26
N VAL A 282 -9.41 -11.02 -4.62
CA VAL A 282 -10.07 -9.84 -5.20
C VAL A 282 -9.07 -8.73 -5.50
N PHE A 283 -8.13 -8.48 -4.59
CA PHE A 283 -7.11 -7.46 -4.79
C PHE A 283 -6.13 -7.83 -5.93
N MET A 284 -5.77 -9.12 -6.05
CA MET A 284 -4.96 -9.59 -7.17
C MET A 284 -5.67 -9.40 -8.51
N GLU A 285 -6.96 -9.75 -8.60
CA GLU A 285 -7.73 -9.57 -9.83
C GLU A 285 -7.88 -8.09 -10.21
N ALA A 286 -8.08 -7.21 -9.22
CA ALA A 286 -8.11 -5.76 -9.45
C ALA A 286 -6.78 -5.23 -10.03
N ILE A 287 -5.64 -5.71 -9.55
CA ILE A 287 -4.33 -5.34 -10.10
C ILE A 287 -4.13 -5.89 -11.51
N LYS A 288 -4.50 -7.16 -11.76
CA LYS A 288 -4.41 -7.78 -13.09
C LYS A 288 -5.26 -7.05 -14.12
N ASP A 289 -6.49 -6.68 -13.76
CA ASP A 289 -7.38 -5.88 -14.61
C ASP A 289 -6.77 -4.49 -14.88
N GLY A 290 -6.27 -3.81 -13.85
CA GLY A 290 -5.57 -2.54 -14.00
C GLY A 290 -4.34 -2.63 -14.92
N LEU A 291 -3.55 -3.70 -14.82
CA LEU A 291 -2.42 -3.97 -15.71
C LEU A 291 -2.89 -4.22 -17.16
N ALA A 292 -3.96 -4.99 -17.34
CA ALA A 292 -4.53 -5.28 -18.65
C ALA A 292 -5.05 -4.02 -19.36
N GLN A 293 -5.71 -3.11 -18.62
CA GLN A 293 -6.14 -1.80 -19.12
C GLN A 293 -4.97 -0.94 -19.62
N ARG A 294 -3.78 -1.12 -19.04
CA ARG A 294 -2.53 -0.42 -19.44
C ARG A 294 -1.75 -1.16 -20.53
N GLY A 295 -2.29 -2.27 -21.05
CA GLY A 295 -1.71 -3.06 -22.14
C GLY A 295 -0.78 -4.20 -21.69
N ILE A 296 -0.67 -4.48 -20.38
CA ILE A 296 0.12 -5.60 -19.85
C ILE A 296 -0.79 -6.82 -19.73
N ARG A 297 -0.76 -7.68 -20.76
CA ARG A 297 -1.61 -8.90 -20.82
C ARG A 297 -0.85 -10.19 -20.54
N ASP A 298 0.48 -10.15 -20.57
CA ASP A 298 1.33 -11.30 -20.31
C ASP A 298 1.66 -11.40 -18.82
N SER A 299 1.51 -12.58 -18.24
CA SER A 299 1.92 -12.85 -16.86
C SER A 299 3.42 -13.11 -16.72
N THR A 300 4.17 -13.14 -17.83
CA THR A 300 5.62 -13.36 -17.84
C THR A 300 6.42 -12.17 -17.31
N SER A 301 5.89 -10.97 -17.43
CA SER A 301 6.56 -9.72 -17.05
C SER A 301 6.52 -9.39 -15.56
N TYR A 302 5.65 -10.06 -14.78
CA TYR A 302 5.54 -9.84 -13.34
C TYR A 302 5.16 -11.12 -12.58
N ASN A 303 5.54 -11.21 -11.31
CA ASN A 303 4.96 -12.12 -10.34
C ASN A 303 4.00 -11.32 -9.47
N LEU A 304 2.82 -11.86 -9.22
CA LEU A 304 1.86 -11.31 -8.26
C LEU A 304 1.56 -12.39 -7.23
N GLY A 305 1.70 -12.08 -5.95
CA GLY A 305 1.45 -13.03 -4.88
C GLY A 305 0.98 -12.36 -3.60
N ILE A 306 0.32 -13.14 -2.76
CA ILE A 306 -0.16 -12.76 -1.44
C ILE A 306 0.79 -13.37 -0.38
N THR A 307 0.96 -12.71 0.76
CA THR A 307 1.65 -13.29 1.91
C THR A 307 0.97 -14.58 2.35
N SER A 308 1.75 -15.58 2.75
CA SER A 308 1.17 -16.85 3.19
C SER A 308 0.36 -16.63 4.47
N ARG A 309 -0.88 -17.10 4.50
CA ARG A 309 -1.66 -17.20 5.75
C ARG A 309 -1.10 -18.24 6.72
N THR A 310 -0.49 -19.31 6.21
CA THR A 310 0.17 -20.36 7.01
C THR A 310 1.66 -20.07 7.06
N ASN A 311 2.12 -19.55 8.20
CA ASN A 311 3.52 -19.42 8.54
C ASN A 311 3.79 -20.09 9.88
N THR A 312 5.06 -20.21 10.26
CA THR A 312 5.48 -20.87 11.48
C THR A 312 4.76 -20.34 12.73
N ALA A 313 4.51 -19.02 12.82
CA ALA A 313 3.77 -18.45 13.94
C ALA A 313 2.29 -18.87 13.95
N ALA A 314 1.63 -18.83 12.79
CA ALA A 314 0.25 -19.26 12.64
C ALA A 314 0.07 -20.74 12.99
N ASP A 315 0.97 -21.60 12.50
CA ASP A 315 0.92 -23.05 12.70
C ASP A 315 1.12 -23.41 14.18
N LEU A 316 2.04 -22.73 14.87
CA LEU A 316 2.24 -22.92 16.31
C LEU A 316 1.04 -22.46 17.14
N ILE A 317 0.46 -21.31 16.82
CA ILE A 317 -0.73 -20.81 17.51
C ILE A 317 -1.89 -21.82 17.36
N ARG A 318 -2.12 -22.31 16.14
CA ARG A 318 -3.15 -23.32 15.87
C ARG A 318 -2.88 -24.62 16.63
N THR A 319 -1.67 -25.15 16.53
CA THR A 319 -1.27 -26.40 17.20
C THR A 319 -1.46 -26.33 18.72
N ALA A 320 -1.08 -25.21 19.34
CA ALA A 320 -1.25 -25.02 20.79
C ALA A 320 -2.72 -25.04 21.22
N ILE A 321 -3.61 -24.47 20.40
CA ILE A 321 -5.06 -24.47 20.67
C ILE A 321 -5.65 -25.86 20.43
N GLU A 322 -5.20 -26.58 19.40
CA GLU A 322 -5.65 -27.95 19.10
C GLU A 322 -5.25 -28.96 20.17
N GLN A 323 -4.02 -28.87 20.69
CA GLN A 323 -3.42 -29.95 21.47
C GLN A 323 -3.80 -30.00 22.95
N GLU A 324 -4.33 -28.92 23.58
CA GLU A 324 -5.00 -28.95 24.90
C GLU A 324 -5.40 -27.54 25.43
N GLY A 325 -5.36 -26.49 24.61
CA GLY A 325 -5.65 -25.12 25.06
C GLY A 325 -4.51 -24.52 25.89
N GLU A 326 -3.28 -24.97 25.67
CA GLU A 326 -2.10 -24.42 26.33
C GLU A 326 -1.90 -22.95 25.93
N ILE A 327 -1.54 -22.11 26.90
CA ILE A 327 -1.18 -20.73 26.64
C ILE A 327 0.20 -20.73 25.98
N LEU A 328 0.23 -20.54 24.66
CA LEU A 328 1.47 -20.44 23.91
C LEU A 328 2.26 -19.20 24.36
N LEU A 329 3.47 -19.42 24.88
CA LEU A 329 4.38 -18.34 25.27
C LEU A 329 4.99 -17.70 24.02
N LEU A 330 5.08 -16.38 24.02
CA LEU A 330 5.68 -15.61 22.93
C LEU A 330 7.10 -16.10 22.60
N ASP A 331 7.90 -16.46 23.62
CA ASP A 331 9.27 -16.94 23.44
C ASP A 331 9.35 -18.23 22.61
N THR A 332 8.34 -19.11 22.73
CA THR A 332 8.25 -20.33 21.92
C THR A 332 8.08 -20.01 20.44
N ILE A 333 7.22 -19.03 20.12
CA ILE A 333 7.02 -18.57 18.74
C ILE A 333 8.31 -17.93 18.21
N LEU A 334 8.94 -17.06 18.99
CA LEU A 334 10.17 -16.39 18.59
C LEU A 334 11.30 -17.39 18.32
N ALA A 335 11.47 -18.41 19.17
CA ALA A 335 12.50 -19.44 18.99
C ALA A 335 12.27 -20.28 17.71
N ALA A 336 11.01 -20.58 17.39
CA ALA A 336 10.68 -21.32 16.17
C ALA A 336 10.90 -20.47 14.91
N LEU A 337 10.50 -19.20 14.94
CA LEU A 337 10.77 -18.26 13.84
C LEU A 337 12.27 -18.06 13.60
N ASP A 338 13.07 -18.02 14.67
CA ASP A 338 14.54 -17.96 14.56
C ASP A 338 15.15 -19.23 13.93
N SER A 339 14.40 -20.33 13.88
CA SER A 339 14.82 -21.63 13.35
C SER A 339 14.33 -21.88 11.91
N GLU A 340 13.65 -20.93 11.27
CA GLU A 340 13.21 -21.06 9.87
C GLU A 340 14.38 -21.27 8.90
N GLU A 341 14.20 -22.17 7.93
CA GLU A 341 15.26 -22.56 6.98
C GLU A 341 15.80 -21.40 6.14
N ASP A 342 14.95 -20.42 5.79
CA ASP A 342 15.36 -19.26 4.98
C ASP A 342 16.18 -18.23 5.78
N GLY A 343 16.21 -18.35 7.11
CA GLY A 343 16.92 -17.47 8.04
C GLY A 343 16.56 -15.99 7.91
N CYS A 344 15.51 -15.61 7.18
CA CYS A 344 15.14 -14.23 6.92
C CYS A 344 14.66 -13.57 8.20
N TRP A 345 13.79 -14.24 8.95
CA TRP A 345 13.30 -13.74 10.24
C TRP A 345 14.44 -13.48 11.21
N LYS A 346 15.34 -14.45 11.41
CA LYS A 346 16.49 -14.31 12.31
C LYS A 346 17.35 -13.08 11.97
N ARG A 347 17.75 -12.93 10.70
CA ARG A 347 18.53 -11.78 10.22
C ARG A 347 17.80 -10.46 10.44
N PHE A 348 16.48 -10.44 10.23
CA PHE A 348 15.64 -9.28 10.53
C PHE A 348 15.62 -8.96 12.03
N TYR A 349 15.35 -9.95 12.87
CA TYR A 349 15.13 -9.80 14.30
C TYR A 349 16.40 -9.36 15.04
N GLU A 350 17.58 -9.81 14.59
CA GLU A 350 18.88 -9.35 15.06
C GLU A 350 19.10 -7.84 14.82
N MET A 351 18.49 -7.27 13.78
CA MET A 351 18.54 -5.83 13.51
C MET A 351 17.56 -5.01 14.35
N ILE A 352 16.62 -5.64 15.06
CA ILE A 352 15.65 -4.95 15.92
C ILE A 352 16.28 -4.64 17.28
N PRO A 353 16.30 -3.36 17.71
CA PRO A 353 16.79 -3.00 19.04
C PRO A 353 16.00 -3.71 20.14
N THR A 354 16.67 -4.17 21.20
CA THR A 354 16.04 -4.92 22.30
C THR A 354 14.81 -4.23 22.89
N LYS A 355 14.84 -2.90 23.02
CA LYS A 355 13.72 -2.07 23.52
C LYS A 355 12.49 -2.04 22.61
N GLU A 356 12.63 -2.43 21.34
CA GLU A 356 11.54 -2.48 20.37
C GLU A 356 11.11 -3.91 20.02
N ARG A 357 11.65 -4.91 20.74
CA ARG A 357 11.23 -6.32 20.59
C ARG A 357 9.83 -6.49 21.19
N PRO A 358 9.01 -7.38 20.60
CA PRO A 358 7.63 -7.56 21.03
C PRO A 358 7.58 -8.18 22.42
N SER A 359 6.64 -7.71 23.25
CA SER A 359 6.34 -8.29 24.56
C SER A 359 5.03 -9.08 24.59
N ASN A 360 4.28 -9.10 23.48
CA ASN A 360 3.06 -9.88 23.30
C ASN A 360 2.80 -10.17 21.81
N LEU A 361 1.77 -10.98 21.51
CA LEU A 361 1.40 -11.39 20.15
C LEU A 361 0.95 -10.23 19.26
N ASP A 362 0.24 -9.23 19.81
CA ASP A 362 -0.19 -8.05 19.06
C ASP A 362 1.02 -7.23 18.56
N GLN A 363 1.99 -6.98 19.45
CA GLN A 363 3.24 -6.32 19.09
C GLN A 363 4.07 -7.15 18.09
N LEU A 364 4.05 -8.48 18.20
CA LEU A 364 4.69 -9.36 17.23
C LEU A 364 4.02 -9.24 15.86
N GLY A 365 2.69 -9.25 15.82
CA GLY A 365 1.90 -9.00 14.60
C GLY A 365 2.28 -7.68 13.94
N TYR A 366 2.34 -6.59 14.71
CA TYR A 366 2.78 -5.30 14.17
C TYR A 366 4.21 -5.34 13.60
N LEU A 367 5.12 -6.05 14.28
CA LEU A 367 6.50 -6.20 13.82
C LEU A 367 6.59 -7.01 12.52
N PHE A 368 5.68 -7.95 12.30
CA PHE A 368 5.64 -8.74 11.07
C PHE A 368 5.29 -7.92 9.83
N TYR A 369 4.41 -6.91 9.92
CA TYR A 369 4.22 -5.99 8.78
C TYR A 369 5.53 -5.31 8.35
N VAL A 370 6.40 -4.99 9.32
CA VAL A 370 7.72 -4.41 9.03
C VAL A 370 8.65 -5.45 8.41
N TYR A 371 8.60 -6.69 8.91
CA TYR A 371 9.34 -7.81 8.34
C TYR A 371 8.94 -8.05 6.89
N GLU A 372 7.65 -8.17 6.59
CA GLU A 372 7.12 -8.45 5.26
C GLU A 372 7.47 -7.34 4.26
N ALA A 373 7.42 -6.08 4.69
CA ALA A 373 7.84 -4.92 3.90
C ALA A 373 9.32 -4.94 3.52
N ILE A 374 10.20 -5.49 4.35
CA ILE A 374 11.64 -5.58 4.06
C ILE A 374 12.11 -6.97 3.62
N ARG A 375 11.26 -7.99 3.67
CA ARG A 375 11.60 -9.37 3.29
C ARG A 375 12.28 -9.46 1.91
N PRO A 376 11.89 -8.67 0.88
CA PRO A 376 12.62 -8.65 -0.41
C PRO A 376 14.11 -8.28 -0.28
N ALA A 377 14.52 -7.57 0.76
CA ALA A 377 15.93 -7.25 1.06
C ALA A 377 16.71 -8.43 1.65
N LEU A 378 16.02 -9.41 2.24
CA LEU A 378 16.60 -10.49 3.05
C LEU A 378 16.70 -11.81 2.29
N VAL A 379 15.80 -12.05 1.35
CA VAL A 379 15.80 -13.29 0.56
C VAL A 379 17.11 -13.40 -0.22
N GLU A 380 17.85 -14.49 0.04
CA GLU A 380 19.03 -14.84 -0.74
C GLU A 380 18.54 -15.44 -2.06
N ARG A 381 18.98 -14.86 -3.17
CA ARG A 381 18.67 -15.39 -4.49
C ARG A 381 19.96 -15.68 -5.23
N PRO A 382 19.99 -16.76 -6.05
CA PRO A 382 21.10 -17.00 -6.95
C PRO A 382 21.31 -15.74 -7.79
N THR A 383 22.55 -15.25 -7.82
CA THR A 383 22.92 -14.12 -8.67
C THR A 383 22.50 -14.46 -10.10
N PRO A 384 21.73 -13.60 -10.81
CA PRO A 384 21.37 -13.88 -12.19
C PRO A 384 22.66 -14.13 -12.97
N ARG A 385 22.80 -15.32 -13.56
CA ARG A 385 23.88 -15.56 -14.52
C ARG A 385 23.65 -14.55 -15.65
N PRO A 386 24.66 -13.72 -16.01
CA PRO A 386 24.50 -12.84 -17.15
C PRO A 386 24.08 -13.69 -18.35
N PRO A 387 23.15 -13.20 -19.19
CA PRO A 387 22.76 -13.93 -20.38
C PRO A 387 24.03 -14.30 -21.14
N VAL A 388 24.09 -15.55 -21.60
CA VAL A 388 25.14 -16.00 -22.52
C VAL A 388 24.94 -15.18 -23.78
N SER A 389 25.58 -14.02 -23.86
CA SER A 389 25.58 -13.22 -25.08
C SER A 389 26.36 -14.04 -26.09
N ASP A 390 25.66 -14.54 -27.11
CA ASP A 390 26.31 -15.01 -28.31
C ASP A 390 27.28 -13.91 -28.79
N GLN A 391 28.48 -14.36 -29.08
CA GLN A 391 29.63 -13.55 -29.38
C GLN A 391 29.29 -12.46 -30.40
N THR A 392 29.33 -11.18 -30.02
CA THR A 392 30.04 -10.14 -30.79
C THR A 392 30.04 -8.77 -30.08
N LYS A 393 31.23 -8.17 -30.04
CA LYS A 393 31.62 -6.85 -29.51
C LYS A 393 31.96 -6.78 -28.01
N LYS A 394 33.18 -7.24 -27.71
CA LYS A 394 33.97 -6.83 -26.55
C LYS A 394 34.15 -5.30 -26.55
N VAL A 395 33.33 -4.59 -25.80
CA VAL A 395 33.72 -3.28 -25.28
C VAL A 395 34.63 -3.55 -24.09
N ASN A 396 35.92 -3.24 -24.23
CA ASN A 396 36.90 -3.32 -23.16
C ASN A 396 36.60 -2.24 -22.10
N LEU A 397 35.64 -2.50 -21.21
CA LEU A 397 35.55 -1.80 -19.94
C LEU A 397 36.68 -2.29 -19.04
N SER A 398 37.55 -1.38 -18.63
CA SER A 398 38.76 -1.69 -17.89
C SER A 398 38.45 -2.50 -16.61
N LYS A 399 39.18 -3.59 -16.38
CA LYS A 399 39.09 -4.44 -15.18
C LYS A 399 39.38 -3.72 -13.85
N LYS A 400 39.66 -2.40 -13.87
CA LYS A 400 39.90 -1.56 -12.68
C LYS A 400 38.66 -0.79 -12.20
N THR A 401 37.61 -0.65 -13.01
CA THR A 401 36.35 0.02 -12.61
C THR A 401 35.29 -0.94 -12.09
N LEU A 402 35.49 -2.25 -12.28
CA LEU A 402 34.69 -3.32 -11.65
C LEU A 402 35.09 -3.55 -10.18
N LYS A 403 35.37 -2.48 -9.42
CA LYS A 403 35.26 -2.57 -7.95
C LYS A 403 33.83 -3.03 -7.70
N LYS A 404 33.69 -4.24 -7.14
CA LYS A 404 32.42 -4.94 -6.88
C LYS A 404 31.40 -3.97 -6.30
N ARG A 405 30.60 -3.32 -7.15
CA ARG A 405 29.45 -2.54 -6.70
C ARG A 405 28.51 -3.55 -6.10
N LYS A 406 28.14 -3.30 -4.85
CA LYS A 406 27.23 -4.18 -4.13
C LYS A 406 25.90 -4.26 -4.90
N PRO A 407 25.31 -5.46 -5.06
CA PRO A 407 24.00 -5.62 -5.68
C PRO A 407 22.99 -4.62 -5.12
N ARG A 408 22.21 -3.95 -5.99
CA ARG A 408 21.19 -2.98 -5.57
C ARG A 408 19.80 -3.57 -5.78
N ARG A 409 18.91 -3.40 -4.80
CA ARG A 409 17.50 -3.79 -4.86
C ARG A 409 16.60 -2.59 -4.59
N LEU A 410 15.45 -2.56 -5.22
CA LEU A 410 14.44 -1.51 -5.06
C LEU A 410 13.13 -2.11 -4.57
N ILE A 411 12.60 -1.56 -3.50
CA ILE A 411 11.25 -1.81 -3.01
C ILE A 411 10.47 -0.51 -3.22
N ILE A 412 9.31 -0.60 -3.86
CA ILE A 412 8.36 0.50 -3.99
C ILE A 412 7.12 0.11 -3.17
N SER A 413 6.84 0.81 -2.07
CA SER A 413 5.57 0.62 -1.39
C SER A 413 4.50 1.51 -2.02
N VAL A 414 3.32 0.93 -2.27
CA VAL A 414 2.14 1.66 -2.70
C VAL A 414 1.04 1.40 -1.68
N ASP A 415 0.81 2.34 -0.77
CA ASP A 415 0.00 2.07 0.43
C ASP A 415 -0.76 3.30 0.94
N ASP A 416 -1.52 3.14 2.00
CA ASP A 416 -2.19 4.22 2.71
C ASP A 416 -1.21 5.02 3.57
N SER A 417 -1.40 6.35 3.64
CA SER A 417 -0.63 7.24 4.52
C SER A 417 -0.66 6.81 5.99
N ALA A 418 -1.73 6.12 6.40
CA ALA A 418 -1.90 5.59 7.75
C ALA A 418 -0.90 4.49 8.14
N GLU A 419 -0.36 3.77 7.16
CA GLU A 419 0.58 2.65 7.35
C GLU A 419 2.05 3.07 7.38
N ARG A 420 2.30 4.37 7.22
CA ARG A 420 3.63 4.96 7.20
C ARG A 420 4.55 4.62 8.37
N ARG A 421 3.99 4.30 9.54
CA ARG A 421 4.81 3.88 10.69
C ARG A 421 5.58 2.58 10.40
N ILE A 422 4.98 1.66 9.64
CA ILE A 422 5.60 0.41 9.17
C ILE A 422 6.81 0.75 8.30
N TYR A 423 6.61 1.56 7.25
CA TYR A 423 7.65 1.93 6.30
C TYR A 423 8.76 2.79 6.93
N SER A 424 8.41 3.68 7.87
CA SER A 424 9.40 4.46 8.63
C SER A 424 10.32 3.56 9.46
N ARG A 425 9.79 2.45 10.02
CA ARG A 425 10.59 1.46 10.73
C ARG A 425 11.40 0.60 9.75
N ALA A 426 10.81 0.19 8.63
CA ALA A 426 11.49 -0.50 7.54
C ALA A 426 12.73 0.29 7.04
N GLN A 427 12.60 1.59 6.78
CA GLN A 427 13.72 2.46 6.37
C GLN A 427 14.90 2.44 7.34
N ARG A 428 14.62 2.39 8.66
CA ARG A 428 15.68 2.32 9.69
C ARG A 428 16.45 1.01 9.57
N ILE A 429 15.76 -0.10 9.34
CA ILE A 429 16.38 -1.41 9.17
C ILE A 429 17.14 -1.49 7.85
N LEU A 430 16.55 -1.03 6.75
CA LEU A 430 17.21 -0.97 5.44
C LEU A 430 18.49 -0.12 5.46
N SER A 431 18.56 0.89 6.33
CA SER A 431 19.79 1.67 6.51
C SER A 431 20.95 0.83 7.09
N LYS A 432 20.65 -0.11 7.99
CA LYS A 432 21.61 -1.08 8.51
C LYS A 432 22.01 -2.09 7.43
N ILE A 433 21.06 -2.57 6.62
CA ILE A 433 21.33 -3.47 5.49
C ILE A 433 22.30 -2.83 4.49
N ARG A 434 22.10 -1.54 4.17
CA ARG A 434 23.00 -0.80 3.27
C ARG A 434 24.43 -0.70 3.83
N GLN A 435 24.58 -0.60 5.15
CA GLN A 435 25.88 -0.56 5.85
C GLN A 435 26.54 -1.94 5.98
N SER A 436 25.79 -3.05 5.89
CA SER A 436 26.34 -4.40 5.90
C SER A 436 27.21 -4.66 4.66
N SER A 437 28.28 -5.45 4.78
CA SER A 437 29.08 -5.85 3.62
C SER A 437 28.50 -7.06 2.86
N GLU A 438 27.58 -7.79 3.49
CA GLU A 438 27.09 -9.10 3.01
C GLU A 438 25.78 -9.01 2.24
N LEU A 439 24.87 -8.12 2.64
CA LEU A 439 23.48 -8.08 2.14
C LEU A 439 23.27 -6.99 1.08
N PRO A 440 22.62 -7.23 -0.07
CA PRO A 440 22.39 -6.23 -1.12
C PRO A 440 21.93 -4.84 -0.64
N GLU A 441 22.43 -3.78 -1.27
CA GLU A 441 21.98 -2.41 -1.03
C GLU A 441 20.51 -2.26 -1.43
N THR A 442 19.64 -2.26 -0.43
CA THR A 442 18.20 -2.18 -0.68
C THR A 442 17.66 -0.80 -0.34
N TYR A 443 16.85 -0.27 -1.25
CA TYR A 443 16.22 1.04 -1.15
C TYR A 443 14.70 0.89 -1.11
N LEU A 444 14.04 1.75 -0.36
CA LEU A 444 12.59 1.81 -0.27
C LEU A 444 12.10 3.19 -0.74
N VAL A 445 11.25 3.18 -1.76
CA VAL A 445 10.45 4.31 -2.21
C VAL A 445 9.04 4.12 -1.68
N GLU A 446 8.58 5.05 -0.88
CA GLU A 446 7.23 5.08 -0.30
C GLU A 446 6.33 5.92 -1.19
N SER A 447 5.22 5.36 -1.66
CA SER A 447 4.19 6.05 -2.42
C SER A 447 2.84 5.88 -1.74
N TYR A 448 2.33 6.94 -1.15
CA TYR A 448 1.06 6.94 -0.43
C TYR A 448 -0.07 7.43 -1.33
N VAL A 449 -1.11 6.62 -1.46
CA VAL A 449 -2.32 6.95 -2.23
C VAL A 449 -3.24 7.87 -1.41
N CYS A 450 -3.81 8.91 -2.03
CA CYS A 450 -4.73 9.83 -1.34
C CYS A 450 -6.10 9.19 -1.08
N ARG A 451 -6.56 9.17 0.17
CA ARG A 451 -7.91 8.70 0.51
C ARG A 451 -8.99 9.61 -0.07
N ARG A 452 -10.09 9.00 -0.51
CA ARG A 452 -11.31 9.70 -0.95
C ARG A 452 -12.51 9.42 -0.06
N PHE A 453 -12.41 8.40 0.80
CA PHE A 453 -13.32 8.16 1.91
C PHE A 453 -12.72 8.71 3.21
N LEU A 454 -13.43 9.67 3.82
CA LEU A 454 -13.04 10.35 5.05
C LEU A 454 -14.03 10.09 6.17
N ILE A 455 -13.62 10.33 7.42
CA ILE A 455 -14.50 10.26 8.60
C ILE A 455 -14.47 11.59 9.33
N ASN A 456 -15.62 12.26 9.45
CA ASN A 456 -15.76 13.60 10.02
C ASN A 456 -14.78 14.61 9.40
N GLY A 457 -14.51 14.49 8.09
CA GLY A 457 -13.48 15.25 7.38
C GLY A 457 -12.06 14.96 7.88
N ASN A 458 -11.84 13.74 8.39
CA ASN A 458 -10.66 13.26 9.12
C ASN A 458 -10.24 14.13 10.33
N LYS A 459 -11.18 14.92 10.89
CA LYS A 459 -10.98 15.62 12.16
C LYS A 459 -10.61 14.60 13.25
N GLY A 460 -9.52 14.86 13.97
CA GLY A 460 -9.06 13.96 15.04
C GLY A 460 -8.41 12.65 14.56
N ARG A 461 -8.00 12.55 13.28
CA ARG A 461 -7.26 11.40 12.72
C ARG A 461 -8.06 10.10 12.72
N ALA A 462 -9.37 10.23 12.55
CA ALA A 462 -10.27 9.12 12.34
C ALA A 462 -9.80 8.29 11.13
N ARG A 463 -9.66 6.97 11.32
CA ARG A 463 -9.21 6.03 10.27
C ARG A 463 -10.35 5.12 9.89
N LEU A 464 -10.54 4.91 8.59
CA LEU A 464 -11.65 4.09 8.10
C LEU A 464 -11.59 2.71 8.71
N GLY A 465 -10.48 1.98 8.60
CA GLY A 465 -10.35 0.67 9.25
C GLY A 465 -10.61 0.61 10.78
N ARG A 466 -10.63 1.73 11.51
CA ARG A 466 -10.99 1.77 12.94
C ARG A 466 -12.44 2.14 13.22
N LEU A 467 -12.98 3.09 12.46
CA LEU A 467 -14.31 3.67 12.68
C LEU A 467 -15.28 3.32 11.56
N ASP A 468 -14.90 2.36 10.72
CA ASP A 468 -15.74 1.76 9.71
C ASP A 468 -17.04 1.28 10.40
N PRO A 469 -18.19 1.70 9.92
CA PRO A 469 -19.49 1.21 10.39
C PRO A 469 -19.65 -0.30 10.13
N LEU A 470 -20.72 -0.90 10.68
CA LEU A 470 -21.29 -2.08 10.04
C LEU A 470 -22.03 -1.63 8.76
N PRO A 471 -22.14 -2.48 7.73
CA PRO A 471 -22.86 -2.12 6.50
C PRO A 471 -24.29 -1.66 6.83
N ASP A 472 -24.82 -0.72 6.03
CA ASP A 472 -26.13 -0.04 6.17
C ASP A 472 -26.09 1.35 6.84
N ILE A 473 -25.26 2.27 6.32
CA ILE A 473 -25.33 3.69 6.73
C ILE A 473 -26.35 4.46 5.85
N PRO A 474 -27.27 5.24 6.44
CA PRO A 474 -28.14 6.12 5.67
C PRO A 474 -27.36 7.24 4.95
N VAL A 475 -27.80 7.59 3.74
CA VAL A 475 -27.27 8.75 2.99
C VAL A 475 -27.99 10.00 3.44
N ARG A 476 -27.26 11.12 3.62
CA ARG A 476 -27.90 12.43 3.80
C ARG A 476 -28.32 13.01 2.44
N THR A 477 -29.23 12.35 1.73
CA THR A 477 -29.89 12.88 0.51
C THR A 477 -31.21 13.60 0.81
N GLY A 478 -31.60 13.72 2.09
CA GLY A 478 -32.89 14.26 2.51
C GLY A 478 -34.04 13.24 2.51
N SER A 479 -33.78 12.01 2.07
CA SER A 479 -34.69 10.86 2.20
C SER A 479 -34.20 9.89 3.28
N PRO A 480 -35.01 9.55 4.31
CA PRO A 480 -34.62 8.63 5.38
C PRO A 480 -34.40 7.16 4.97
N GLN A 481 -34.56 6.81 3.68
CA GLN A 481 -34.68 5.42 3.21
C GLN A 481 -33.53 4.94 2.32
N GLU A 482 -32.61 5.82 1.92
CA GLU A 482 -31.49 5.45 1.06
C GLU A 482 -30.29 5.07 1.94
N THR A 483 -29.84 3.81 1.86
CA THR A 483 -28.64 3.32 2.54
C THR A 483 -27.52 3.16 1.52
N MET A 484 -26.31 3.66 1.82
CA MET A 484 -25.14 3.43 0.96
C MET A 484 -24.45 2.16 1.39
N LEU A 485 -24.26 1.20 0.50
CA LEU A 485 -23.37 0.07 0.75
C LEU A 485 -21.93 0.39 0.30
N PRO A 486 -20.93 -0.38 0.76
CA PRO A 486 -19.53 -0.21 0.37
C PRO A 486 -19.28 -0.15 -1.15
N LEU A 487 -19.96 -0.99 -1.94
CA LEU A 487 -19.88 -0.95 -3.40
C LEU A 487 -20.49 0.31 -4.02
N ASP A 488 -21.53 0.89 -3.41
CA ASP A 488 -22.13 2.14 -3.88
C ASP A 488 -21.18 3.31 -3.69
N VAL A 489 -20.41 3.32 -2.60
CA VAL A 489 -19.36 4.32 -2.39
C VAL A 489 -18.25 4.16 -3.41
N VAL A 490 -17.84 2.93 -3.73
CA VAL A 490 -16.87 2.68 -4.81
C VAL A 490 -17.40 3.19 -6.15
N ARG A 491 -18.67 2.94 -6.45
CA ARG A 491 -19.32 3.40 -7.69
C ARG A 491 -19.24 4.93 -7.81
N GLN A 492 -19.58 5.64 -6.74
CA GLN A 492 -19.53 7.10 -6.72
C GLN A 492 -18.09 7.65 -6.85
N LEU A 493 -17.13 7.06 -6.14
CA LEU A 493 -15.76 7.59 -6.07
C LEU A 493 -14.87 7.16 -7.25
N TYR A 494 -15.07 5.96 -7.79
CA TYR A 494 -14.18 5.32 -8.76
C TYR A 494 -14.89 4.87 -10.05
N GLY A 495 -16.21 5.09 -10.15
CA GLY A 495 -17.01 4.81 -11.34
C GLY A 495 -17.61 3.40 -11.41
N ASP A 496 -18.59 3.24 -12.30
CA ASP A 496 -19.37 2.00 -12.47
C ASP A 496 -18.52 0.78 -12.79
N ASN A 497 -17.55 0.91 -13.68
CA ASN A 497 -16.70 -0.20 -14.09
C ASN A 497 -15.92 -0.78 -12.89
N SER A 498 -15.39 0.09 -12.02
CA SER A 498 -14.67 -0.31 -10.81
C SER A 498 -15.59 -1.09 -9.86
N ALA A 499 -16.80 -0.59 -9.63
CA ALA A 499 -17.77 -1.22 -8.74
C ALA A 499 -18.29 -2.57 -9.29
N LEU A 500 -18.62 -2.64 -10.59
CA LEU A 500 -19.11 -3.86 -11.23
C LEU A 500 -18.03 -4.96 -11.26
N ASN A 501 -16.79 -4.60 -11.56
CA ASN A 501 -15.68 -5.55 -11.54
C ASN A 501 -15.43 -6.07 -10.11
N LEU A 502 -15.41 -5.19 -9.11
CA LEU A 502 -15.27 -5.60 -7.71
C LEU A 502 -16.43 -6.50 -7.27
N GLN A 503 -17.67 -6.16 -7.61
CA GLN A 503 -18.82 -7.00 -7.31
C GLN A 503 -18.67 -8.41 -7.90
N ARG A 504 -18.27 -8.52 -9.17
CA ARG A 504 -18.02 -9.81 -9.81
C ARG A 504 -16.95 -10.61 -9.07
N TRP A 505 -15.79 -10.02 -8.79
CA TRP A 505 -14.70 -10.72 -8.12
C TRP A 505 -15.05 -11.14 -6.69
N LEU A 506 -15.81 -10.31 -5.97
CA LEU A 506 -16.34 -10.65 -4.63
C LEU A 506 -17.25 -11.88 -4.70
N GLN A 507 -18.16 -11.94 -5.69
CA GLN A 507 -19.04 -13.10 -5.89
C GLN A 507 -18.25 -14.36 -6.26
N GLU A 508 -17.22 -14.24 -7.12
CA GLU A 508 -16.36 -15.36 -7.52
C GLU A 508 -15.62 -16.00 -6.35
N VAL A 509 -15.24 -15.21 -5.34
CA VAL A 509 -14.60 -15.71 -4.11
C VAL A 509 -15.61 -16.07 -3.01
N GLY A 510 -16.90 -16.01 -3.29
CA GLY A 510 -17.98 -16.37 -2.37
C GLY A 510 -18.23 -15.38 -1.24
N LEU A 511 -17.88 -14.10 -1.45
CA LEU A 511 -18.23 -13.02 -0.51
C LEU A 511 -19.62 -12.45 -0.80
N PRO A 512 -20.42 -12.17 0.24
CA PRO A 512 -21.71 -11.50 0.06
C PRO A 512 -21.46 -10.05 -0.38
N VAL A 513 -22.31 -9.57 -1.29
CA VAL A 513 -22.25 -8.22 -1.91
C VAL A 513 -23.54 -7.46 -1.75
#